data_AF-A0A7C5SYF1-F1
#
_entry.id   AF-A0A7C5SYF1-F1
#
_cell.length_a   1.000
_cell.length_b   1.000
_cell.length_c   1.000
_cell.angle_alpha   90.00
_cell.angle_beta   90.00
_cell.angle_gamma   90.00
#
_symmetry.space_group_name_H-M   'P 1'
#
loop_
_entity.id
_entity.type
_entity.pdbx_description
1 polymer ?
#
loop_
_entity_poly.entity_id
_entity_poly.type
_entity_poly.pdbx_seq_one_letter_code
_entity_poly.pdbx_strand_id
1 'polypeptide(L)'
;MGILGKMDMEKYVTKYYSRFVFTSPKLPTLIVLYLFISISIIISKTQYFPLTTLSIAVILPIIISNATSAFLLRSSALRFKNYVRRVLIMLIFILLHVFVFELAAMMFTLKKPYLITYGGYAFLHYVLRRSERDFVKAMFESILPPITYYALVLPMFEHSFAIMTFTLFTPLISASFGEIYFVLLRKYSKMGKLSLALSNAFLRLWFAEDSKPIEKILESISNDDNVWVKLFIVHDDYGKVRGVIALTSIHAGPFRDTGSSKVISELRKVLKNIYGNIPVLIFHTATTHEKDVPSVKYLNYVISQIRNALKENQHRILNIDTIYGFKKLCDKQ
;
A
#
# COMPACT_ATOMS: atom_id res chain seq x y z
N MET A 1 -40.02 -0.70 -20.80
CA MET A 1 -38.98 -0.92 -19.77
C MET A 1 -37.65 -1.05 -20.50
N GLY A 2 -36.90 0.02 -20.72
CA GLY A 2 -36.25 0.79 -19.66
C GLY A 2 -34.79 0.32 -19.59
N ILE A 3 -33.93 1.00 -20.36
CA ILE A 3 -32.52 0.71 -20.63
C ILE A 3 -31.74 0.61 -19.30
N LEU A 4 -31.59 -0.60 -18.75
CA LEU A 4 -30.51 -0.91 -17.82
C LEU A 4 -29.26 -1.12 -18.66
N GLY A 5 -28.54 -0.03 -18.91
CA GLY A 5 -27.22 -0.08 -19.52
C GLY A 5 -26.38 -1.10 -18.77
N LYS A 6 -25.91 -2.13 -19.48
CA LYS A 6 -24.92 -3.10 -18.96
C LYS A 6 -23.76 -2.29 -18.41
N MET A 7 -23.77 -2.08 -17.09
CA MET A 7 -22.67 -1.45 -16.41
C MET A 7 -21.51 -2.44 -16.55
N ASP A 8 -20.50 -2.05 -17.32
CA ASP A 8 -19.30 -2.83 -17.52
C ASP A 8 -18.74 -3.20 -16.13
N MET A 9 -18.85 -4.49 -15.77
CA MET A 9 -18.43 -5.01 -14.47
C MET A 9 -16.97 -4.67 -14.20
N GLU A 10 -16.13 -4.61 -15.25
CA GLU A 10 -14.74 -4.21 -15.14
C GLU A 10 -14.62 -2.73 -14.73
N LYS A 11 -15.44 -1.86 -15.32
CA LYS A 11 -15.54 -0.45 -14.94
C LYS A 11 -16.08 -0.26 -13.53
N TYR A 12 -17.04 -1.08 -13.11
CA TYR A 12 -17.58 -1.06 -11.74
C TYR A 12 -16.53 -1.53 -10.72
N VAL A 13 -15.89 -2.67 -10.95
CA VAL A 13 -14.83 -3.22 -10.10
C VAL A 13 -13.67 -2.23 -10.01
N THR A 14 -13.21 -1.70 -11.14
CA THR A 14 -12.16 -0.67 -11.18
C THR A 14 -12.57 0.57 -10.39
N LYS A 15 -13.81 1.05 -10.55
CA LYS A 15 -14.35 2.19 -9.80
C LYS A 15 -14.46 1.89 -8.30
N TYR A 16 -14.84 0.67 -7.92
CA TYR A 16 -14.95 0.25 -6.53
C TYR A 16 -13.58 0.20 -5.86
N TYR A 17 -12.63 -0.56 -6.41
CA TYR A 17 -11.29 -0.68 -5.85
C TYR A 17 -10.54 0.65 -5.84
N SER A 18 -10.64 1.45 -6.90
CA SER A 18 -10.03 2.79 -6.92
C SER A 18 -10.63 3.73 -5.88
N ARG A 19 -11.93 3.64 -5.59
CA ARG A 19 -12.64 4.52 -4.65
C ARG A 19 -12.55 4.09 -3.18
N PHE A 20 -12.35 2.81 -2.88
CA PHE A 20 -12.42 2.32 -1.51
C PHE A 20 -11.09 1.80 -0.97
N VAL A 21 -10.23 1.27 -1.83
CA VAL A 21 -8.95 0.65 -1.39
C VAL A 21 -7.79 1.64 -1.50
N PHE A 22 -7.80 2.53 -2.50
CA PHE A 22 -6.62 3.35 -2.83
C PHE A 22 -6.82 4.87 -2.68
N THR A 23 -7.99 5.34 -2.24
CA THR A 23 -8.22 6.76 -1.99
C THR A 23 -8.26 7.07 -0.50
N SER A 24 -7.36 7.95 -0.07
CA SER A 24 -7.41 8.56 1.26
C SER A 24 -8.70 9.38 1.43
N PRO A 25 -9.23 9.52 2.66
CA PRO A 25 -10.32 10.44 2.95
C PRO A 25 -10.03 11.86 2.44
N LYS A 26 -11.08 12.63 2.17
CA LYS A 26 -10.94 14.02 1.75
C LYS A 26 -10.27 14.84 2.86
N LEU A 27 -9.49 15.86 2.47
CA LEU A 27 -8.77 16.70 3.43
C LEU A 27 -9.69 17.30 4.53
N PRO A 28 -10.89 17.83 4.23
CA PRO A 28 -11.78 18.34 5.28
C PRO A 28 -12.17 17.27 6.29
N THR A 29 -12.44 16.03 5.84
CA THR A 29 -12.76 14.90 6.72
C THR A 29 -11.59 14.58 7.65
N LEU A 30 -10.36 14.59 7.13
CA LEU A 30 -9.16 14.35 7.94
C LEU A 30 -8.94 15.48 8.96
N ILE A 31 -9.17 16.75 8.58
CA ILE A 31 -9.05 17.88 9.51
C ILE A 31 -10.07 17.76 10.64
N VAL A 32 -11.34 17.48 10.31
CA VAL A 32 -12.40 17.26 11.31
C VAL A 32 -12.04 16.12 12.24
N LEU A 33 -11.57 14.98 11.72
CA LEU A 33 -11.16 13.84 12.53
C LEU A 33 -9.96 14.16 13.43
N TYR A 34 -8.96 14.85 12.91
CA TYR A 34 -7.79 15.28 13.68
C TYR A 34 -8.19 16.22 14.83
N LEU A 35 -9.04 17.21 14.55
CA LEU A 35 -9.56 18.14 15.56
C LEU A 35 -10.40 17.41 16.60
N PHE A 36 -11.29 16.51 16.17
CA PHE A 36 -12.12 15.71 17.06
C PHE A 36 -11.27 14.90 18.05
N ILE A 37 -10.29 14.13 17.58
CA ILE A 37 -9.41 13.33 18.44
C ILE A 37 -8.58 14.23 19.36
N SER A 38 -8.06 15.35 18.84
CA SER A 38 -7.29 16.30 19.64
C SER A 38 -8.15 16.87 20.77
N ILE A 39 -9.40 17.26 20.49
CA ILE A 39 -10.35 17.74 21.48
C ILE A 39 -10.68 16.63 22.50
N SER A 40 -10.88 15.39 22.08
CA SER A 40 -11.12 14.26 23.00
C SER A 40 -9.95 14.03 23.97
N ILE A 41 -8.70 14.15 23.50
CA ILE A 41 -7.49 14.09 24.35
C ILE A 41 -7.42 15.29 25.31
N ILE A 42 -7.82 16.48 24.87
CA ILE A 42 -7.86 17.65 25.76
C ILE A 42 -8.90 17.43 26.86
N ILE A 43 -10.10 16.96 26.50
CA ILE A 43 -11.19 16.69 27.44
C ILE A 43 -10.76 15.63 28.47
N SER A 44 -10.15 14.52 28.06
CA SER A 44 -9.65 13.50 29.00
C SER A 44 -8.67 14.08 30.01
N LYS A 45 -7.86 15.06 29.59
CA LYS A 45 -6.85 15.69 30.45
C LYS A 45 -7.37 16.76 31.40
N THR A 46 -8.60 17.26 31.22
CA THR A 46 -9.21 18.21 32.17
C THR A 46 -9.43 17.60 33.57
N GLN A 47 -9.47 16.26 33.66
CA GLN A 47 -9.52 15.55 34.94
C GLN A 47 -8.23 15.69 35.76
N TYR A 48 -7.10 15.99 35.10
CA TYR A 48 -5.78 16.04 35.72
C TYR A 48 -5.23 17.47 35.83
N PHE A 49 -5.66 18.37 34.95
CA PHE A 49 -5.07 19.72 34.84
C PHE A 49 -6.12 20.81 34.60
N PRO A 50 -5.93 22.02 35.15
CA PRO A 50 -6.76 23.17 34.81
C PRO A 50 -6.54 23.61 33.35
N LEU A 51 -7.54 24.29 32.77
CA LEU A 51 -7.59 24.63 31.34
C LEU A 51 -6.41 25.46 30.83
N THR A 52 -5.93 26.40 31.66
CA THR A 52 -4.75 27.22 31.35
C THR A 52 -3.49 26.38 31.24
N THR A 53 -3.34 25.40 32.11
CA THR A 53 -2.23 24.43 32.05
C THR A 53 -2.36 23.61 30.78
N LEU A 54 -3.52 23.00 30.48
CA LEU A 54 -3.72 22.19 29.26
C LEU A 54 -3.30 22.87 27.95
N SER A 55 -3.59 24.17 27.83
CA SER A 55 -3.31 24.93 26.60
C SER A 55 -1.80 25.04 26.33
N ILE A 56 -1.02 25.31 27.36
CA ILE A 56 0.46 25.44 27.28
C ILE A 56 1.14 24.07 27.36
N ALA A 57 0.55 23.15 28.12
CA ALA A 57 1.07 21.83 28.48
C ALA A 57 0.89 20.73 27.45
N VAL A 58 -0.17 20.80 26.65
CA VAL A 58 -0.62 19.66 25.86
C VAL A 58 -0.81 20.08 24.41
N ILE A 59 -1.58 21.15 24.19
CA ILE A 59 -1.93 21.59 22.84
C ILE A 59 -0.69 22.08 22.10
N LEU A 60 0.04 23.04 22.68
CA LEU A 60 1.22 23.62 22.04
C LEU A 60 2.32 22.56 21.79
N PRO A 61 2.68 21.68 22.74
CA PRO A 61 3.65 20.61 22.50
C PRO A 61 3.24 19.62 21.42
N ILE A 62 1.96 19.23 21.36
CA ILE A 62 1.45 18.34 20.29
C ILE A 62 1.60 19.04 18.94
N ILE A 63 1.23 20.31 18.82
CA ILE A 63 1.34 21.07 17.57
C ILE A 63 2.80 21.16 17.12
N ILE A 64 3.72 21.53 18.03
CA ILE A 64 5.14 21.68 17.69
C ILE A 64 5.76 20.33 17.33
N SER A 65 5.44 19.26 18.07
CA SER A 65 5.90 17.90 17.73
C SER A 65 5.37 17.45 16.37
N ASN A 66 4.08 17.65 16.10
CA ASN A 66 3.47 17.29 14.82
C ASN A 66 4.03 18.12 13.65
N ALA A 67 4.33 19.40 13.88
CA ALA A 67 5.02 20.25 12.91
C ALA A 67 6.45 19.75 12.63
N THR A 68 7.17 19.33 13.68
CA THR A 68 8.50 18.72 13.57
C THR A 68 8.43 17.42 12.75
N SER A 69 7.49 16.53 13.07
CA SER A 69 7.20 15.31 12.32
C SER A 69 6.96 15.57 10.84
N ALA A 70 6.05 16.51 10.55
CA ALA A 70 5.77 16.94 9.19
C ALA A 70 7.07 17.42 8.52
N PHE A 71 7.81 18.34 9.13
CA PHE A 71 9.04 18.85 8.53
C PHE A 71 10.04 17.75 8.15
N LEU A 72 10.29 16.78 9.03
CA LEU A 72 11.22 15.67 8.77
C LEU A 72 10.73 14.76 7.62
N LEU A 73 9.42 14.46 7.61
CA LEU A 73 8.79 13.62 6.58
C LEU A 73 8.68 14.30 5.21
N ARG A 74 8.96 15.60 5.10
CA ARG A 74 9.05 16.29 3.80
C ARG A 74 10.08 15.65 2.87
N SER A 75 11.09 14.98 3.43
CA SER A 75 12.10 14.28 2.64
C SER A 75 11.77 12.80 2.37
N SER A 76 10.54 12.37 2.61
CA SER A 76 10.09 10.97 2.43
C SER A 76 9.24 10.76 1.18
N ALA A 77 8.95 9.49 0.89
CA ALA A 77 8.01 9.03 -0.14
C ALA A 77 6.60 9.62 0.01
N LEU A 78 6.25 10.12 1.20
CA LEU A 78 4.96 10.79 1.43
C LEU A 78 4.85 12.11 0.64
N ARG A 79 5.96 12.78 0.30
CA ARG A 79 5.95 14.09 -0.39
C ARG A 79 5.43 14.02 -1.82
N PHE A 80 5.59 12.89 -2.50
CA PHE A 80 5.32 12.79 -3.93
C PHE A 80 3.86 13.06 -4.30
N LYS A 81 2.89 12.72 -3.43
CA LYS A 81 1.46 12.91 -3.72
C LYS A 81 0.67 13.17 -2.46
N ASN A 82 -0.23 14.16 -2.48
CA ASN A 82 -1.15 14.46 -1.37
C ASN A 82 -0.47 14.55 0.00
N TYR A 83 0.72 15.14 0.05
CA TYR A 83 1.60 15.16 1.22
C TYR A 83 0.89 15.52 2.53
N VAL A 84 0.16 16.65 2.53
CA VAL A 84 -0.59 17.13 3.69
C VAL A 84 -1.58 16.08 4.19
N ARG A 85 -2.33 15.42 3.28
CA ARG A 85 -3.32 14.40 3.66
C ARG A 85 -2.67 13.18 4.32
N ARG A 86 -1.50 12.76 3.84
CA ARG A 86 -0.81 11.56 4.32
C ARG A 86 -0.12 11.77 5.65
N VAL A 87 0.54 12.92 5.79
CA VAL A 87 1.04 13.35 7.10
C VAL A 87 -0.13 13.41 8.08
N LEU A 88 -1.26 14.00 7.67
CA LEU A 88 -2.43 14.08 8.54
C LEU A 88 -3.02 12.72 8.92
N ILE A 89 -3.07 11.73 8.00
CA ILE A 89 -3.47 10.34 8.31
C ILE A 89 -2.54 9.75 9.37
N MET A 90 -1.23 9.89 9.19
CA MET A 90 -0.25 9.37 10.14
C MET A 90 -0.43 10.04 11.51
N LEU A 91 -0.56 11.37 11.55
CA LEU A 91 -0.80 12.12 12.78
C LEU A 91 -2.11 11.71 13.47
N ILE A 92 -3.19 11.48 12.71
CA ILE A 92 -4.46 10.95 13.24
C ILE A 92 -4.24 9.58 13.88
N PHE A 93 -3.52 8.68 13.21
CA PHE A 93 -3.23 7.35 13.75
C PHE A 93 -2.43 7.42 15.06
N ILE A 94 -1.45 8.33 15.12
CA ILE A 94 -0.66 8.60 16.32
C ILE A 94 -1.56 9.13 17.45
N LEU A 95 -2.36 10.15 17.18
CA LEU A 95 -3.27 10.72 18.18
C LEU A 95 -4.30 9.69 18.65
N LEU A 96 -4.80 8.85 17.75
CA LEU A 96 -5.71 7.77 18.11
C LEU A 96 -5.04 6.76 19.05
N HIS A 97 -3.78 6.39 18.80
CA HIS A 97 -3.02 5.53 19.71
C HIS A 97 -2.85 6.19 21.08
N VAL A 98 -2.45 7.46 21.11
CA VAL A 98 -2.32 8.23 22.36
C VAL A 98 -3.64 8.21 23.12
N PHE A 99 -4.76 8.49 22.45
CA PHE A 99 -6.08 8.48 23.05
C PHE A 99 -6.48 7.11 23.61
N VAL A 100 -6.28 6.03 22.84
CA VAL A 100 -6.60 4.66 23.28
C VAL A 100 -5.76 4.25 24.50
N PHE A 101 -4.46 4.57 24.50
CA PHE A 101 -3.61 4.29 25.65
C PHE A 101 -4.00 5.12 26.88
N GLU A 102 -4.41 6.37 26.71
CA GLU A 102 -4.94 7.19 27.79
C GLU A 102 -6.22 6.59 28.38
N LEU A 103 -7.16 6.16 27.54
CA LEU A 103 -8.37 5.46 27.98
C LEU A 103 -8.04 4.19 28.78
N ALA A 104 -7.14 3.35 28.26
CA ALA A 104 -6.72 2.12 28.94
C ALA A 104 -6.09 2.42 30.31
N ALA A 105 -5.21 3.42 30.37
CA ALA A 105 -4.56 3.80 31.61
C ALA A 105 -5.53 4.37 32.66
N MET A 106 -6.58 5.08 32.23
CA MET A 106 -7.69 5.48 33.11
C MET A 106 -8.43 4.28 33.67
N MET A 107 -8.73 3.26 32.84
CA MET A 107 -9.36 2.01 33.29
C MET A 107 -8.52 1.28 34.34
N PHE A 108 -7.19 1.32 34.23
CA PHE A 108 -6.25 0.73 35.19
C PHE A 108 -5.86 1.69 36.34
N THR A 109 -6.50 2.85 36.47
CA THR A 109 -6.25 3.85 37.52
C THR A 109 -4.79 4.33 37.61
N LEU A 110 -4.05 4.30 36.49
CA LEU A 110 -2.69 4.83 36.44
C LEU A 110 -2.73 6.35 36.65
N LYS A 111 -2.06 6.83 37.69
CA LYS A 111 -2.13 8.23 38.12
C LYS A 111 -1.58 9.24 37.09
N LYS A 112 -0.70 8.81 36.16
CA LYS A 112 -0.01 9.71 35.21
C LYS A 112 0.16 9.07 33.81
N PRO A 113 -0.91 8.76 33.05
CA PRO A 113 -0.83 8.05 31.77
C PRO A 113 -0.08 8.79 30.67
N TYR A 114 -0.22 10.12 30.66
CA TYR A 114 0.16 11.02 29.57
C TYR A 114 1.68 11.07 29.30
N LEU A 115 2.49 10.45 30.15
CA LEU A 115 3.94 10.42 30.07
C LEU A 115 4.48 9.36 29.10
N ILE A 116 3.75 8.26 28.92
CA ILE A 116 4.25 7.08 28.22
C ILE A 116 3.67 7.00 26.79
N THR A 117 2.49 7.58 26.59
CA THR A 117 1.67 7.36 25.39
C THR A 117 2.28 7.92 24.10
N TYR A 118 3.09 8.98 24.19
CA TYR A 118 3.67 9.62 23.01
C TYR A 118 4.96 8.94 22.51
N GLY A 119 5.62 8.10 23.31
CA GLY A 119 6.85 7.39 22.92
C GLY A 119 6.65 6.36 21.80
N GLY A 120 5.45 5.75 21.72
CA GLY A 120 5.08 4.80 20.66
C GLY A 120 5.13 5.39 19.24
N TYR A 121 5.04 6.72 19.13
CA TYR A 121 5.24 7.45 17.87
C TYR A 121 6.56 7.12 17.18
N ALA A 122 7.64 6.99 17.97
CA ALA A 122 8.98 6.83 17.44
C ALA A 122 9.12 5.54 16.62
N PHE A 123 8.45 4.44 17.02
CA PHE A 123 8.43 3.20 16.25
C PHE A 123 7.90 3.40 14.82
N LEU A 124 6.72 4.00 14.65
CA LEU A 124 6.11 4.19 13.33
C LEU A 124 6.94 5.12 12.45
N HIS A 125 7.41 6.23 13.04
CA HIS A 125 8.27 7.15 12.32
C HIS A 125 9.59 6.49 11.92
N TYR A 126 10.15 5.66 12.80
CA TYR A 126 11.34 4.87 12.51
C TYR A 126 11.10 3.91 11.34
N VAL A 127 10.01 3.15 11.36
CA VAL A 127 9.69 2.18 10.28
C VAL A 127 9.64 2.86 8.91
N LEU A 128 9.00 4.03 8.83
CA LEU A 128 8.95 4.82 7.60
C LEU A 128 10.34 5.30 7.17
N ARG A 129 11.07 5.94 8.09
CA ARG A 129 12.35 6.59 7.78
C ARG A 129 13.48 5.62 7.54
N ARG A 130 13.51 4.50 8.23
CA ARG A 130 14.59 3.52 8.15
C ARG A 130 14.73 2.87 6.78
N SER A 131 13.64 2.80 6.02
CA SER A 131 13.68 2.34 4.62
C SER A 131 14.38 3.32 3.67
N GLU A 132 14.41 4.61 4.02
CA GLU A 132 14.95 5.69 3.18
C GLU A 132 16.29 6.26 3.69
N ARG A 133 16.59 6.02 4.97
CA ARG A 133 17.74 6.58 5.69
C ARG A 133 18.60 5.49 6.30
N ASP A 134 19.86 5.85 6.55
CA ASP A 134 20.74 5.05 7.40
C ASP A 134 20.19 4.97 8.84
N PHE A 135 20.72 4.01 9.60
CA PHE A 135 20.30 3.74 10.98
C PHE A 135 20.32 5.00 11.86
N VAL A 136 21.43 5.77 11.82
CA VAL A 136 21.64 6.92 12.70
C VAL A 136 20.64 8.03 12.41
N LYS A 137 20.46 8.39 11.14
CA LYS A 137 19.48 9.40 10.73
C LYS A 137 18.07 8.96 11.02
N ALA A 138 17.72 7.69 10.77
CA ALA A 138 16.39 7.17 11.08
C ALA A 138 16.09 7.24 12.58
N MET A 139 17.06 6.87 13.43
CA MET A 139 16.93 6.98 14.89
C MET A 139 16.66 8.43 15.29
N PHE A 140 17.55 9.34 14.88
CA PHE A 140 17.44 10.75 15.22
C PHE A 140 16.09 11.36 14.78
N GLU A 141 15.72 11.16 13.52
CA GLU A 141 14.47 11.73 12.98
C GLU A 141 13.21 11.12 13.63
N SER A 142 13.25 9.87 14.08
CA SER A 142 12.13 9.21 14.78
C SER A 142 11.93 9.66 16.22
N ILE A 143 13.03 10.00 16.90
CA ILE A 143 13.04 10.35 18.32
C ILE A 143 12.85 11.86 18.52
N LEU A 144 13.21 12.68 17.54
CA LEU A 144 13.17 14.13 17.68
C LEU A 144 11.75 14.67 17.97
N PRO A 145 10.68 14.30 17.25
CA PRO A 145 9.33 14.81 17.57
C PRO A 145 8.85 14.48 19.00
N PRO A 146 8.94 13.23 19.50
CA PRO A 146 8.51 12.91 20.86
C PRO A 146 9.43 13.51 21.92
N ILE A 147 10.74 13.68 21.66
CA ILE A 147 11.60 14.46 22.56
C ILE A 147 11.16 15.92 22.60
N THR A 148 10.83 16.53 21.46
CA THR A 148 10.31 17.90 21.42
C THR A 148 9.01 18.03 22.21
N TYR A 149 8.11 17.05 22.09
CA TYR A 149 6.91 16.98 22.93
C TYR A 149 7.29 16.95 24.42
N TYR A 150 8.10 15.97 24.84
CA TYR A 150 8.45 15.80 26.25
C TYR A 150 9.24 16.97 26.84
N ALA A 151 10.16 17.58 26.09
CA ALA A 151 10.93 18.73 26.52
C ALA A 151 10.02 19.94 26.85
N LEU A 152 8.95 20.14 26.08
CA LEU A 152 8.00 21.23 26.32
C LEU A 152 7.03 20.94 27.46
N VAL A 153 6.72 19.66 27.73
CA VAL A 153 5.89 19.25 28.88
C VAL A 153 6.74 19.16 30.16
N LEU A 154 8.08 19.07 30.05
CA LEU A 154 9.01 18.80 31.15
C LEU A 154 8.82 19.67 32.41
N PRO A 155 8.55 20.99 32.31
CA PRO A 155 8.33 21.83 33.48
C PRO A 155 7.14 21.43 34.35
N MET A 156 6.23 20.60 33.85
CA MET A 156 5.05 20.13 34.58
C MET A 156 5.27 18.83 35.35
N PHE A 157 6.42 18.20 35.14
CA PHE A 157 6.75 16.98 35.84
C PHE A 157 7.16 17.35 37.26
N GLU A 158 6.66 16.59 38.23
CA GLU A 158 7.32 16.53 39.54
C GLU A 158 8.79 16.16 39.31
N HIS A 159 9.71 16.79 40.05
CA HIS A 159 11.17 16.67 39.91
C HIS A 159 11.75 15.26 40.19
N SER A 160 10.93 14.21 40.07
CA SER A 160 11.39 12.82 40.07
C SER A 160 12.27 12.57 38.84
N PHE A 161 13.57 12.55 39.09
CA PHE A 161 14.60 12.22 38.13
C PHE A 161 14.27 10.91 37.38
N ALA A 162 13.79 9.89 38.10
CA ALA A 162 13.43 8.60 37.52
C ALA A 162 12.33 8.69 36.44
N ILE A 163 11.29 9.50 36.67
CA ILE A 163 10.19 9.69 35.72
C ILE A 163 10.65 10.47 34.49
N MET A 164 11.47 11.51 34.69
CA MET A 164 12.07 12.29 33.62
C MET A 164 12.96 11.42 32.73
N THR A 165 13.86 10.64 33.34
CA THR A 165 14.73 9.68 32.65
C THR A 165 13.87 8.69 31.88
N PHE A 166 12.94 7.99 32.53
CA PHE A 166 12.09 7.01 31.86
C PHE A 166 11.37 7.59 30.64
N THR A 167 10.76 8.77 30.79
CA THR A 167 10.02 9.46 29.72
C THR A 167 10.91 9.77 28.52
N LEU A 168 12.10 10.32 28.73
CA LEU A 168 13.06 10.65 27.68
C LEU A 168 13.65 9.41 26.99
N PHE A 169 13.74 8.28 27.69
CA PHE A 169 14.21 7.02 27.13
C PHE A 169 13.12 6.25 26.34
N THR A 170 11.83 6.51 26.60
CA THR A 170 10.74 5.78 25.91
C THR A 170 10.77 5.88 24.38
N PRO A 171 11.04 7.05 23.73
CA PRO A 171 11.14 7.11 22.28
C PRO A 171 12.33 6.33 21.75
N LEU A 172 13.45 6.31 22.48
CA LEU A 172 14.64 5.57 22.09
C LEU A 172 14.37 4.06 22.10
N ILE A 173 13.70 3.56 23.14
CA ILE A 173 13.28 2.16 23.24
C ILE A 173 12.33 1.82 22.09
N SER A 174 11.33 2.67 21.84
CA SER A 174 10.34 2.52 20.77
C SER A 174 10.96 2.48 19.36
N ALA A 175 11.89 3.41 19.07
CA ALA A 175 12.64 3.39 17.81
C ALA A 175 13.54 2.15 17.68
N SER A 176 14.14 1.70 18.79
CA SER A 176 14.96 0.48 18.81
C SER A 176 14.15 -0.77 18.48
N PHE A 177 12.90 -0.87 18.93
CA PHE A 177 11.98 -1.93 18.48
C PHE A 177 11.74 -1.88 16.96
N GLY A 178 11.75 -0.68 16.36
CA GLY A 178 11.70 -0.51 14.91
C GLY A 178 12.93 -1.08 14.19
N GLU A 179 14.14 -0.91 14.75
CA GLU A 179 15.34 -1.55 14.18
C GLU A 179 15.31 -3.06 14.40
N ILE A 180 14.88 -3.53 15.58
CA ILE A 180 14.70 -4.96 15.84
C ILE A 180 13.75 -5.56 14.80
N TYR A 181 12.63 -4.91 14.50
CA TYR A 181 11.73 -5.31 13.43
C TYR A 181 12.47 -5.50 12.09
N PHE A 182 13.30 -4.54 11.68
CA PHE A 182 14.07 -4.67 10.43
C PHE A 182 15.20 -5.70 10.50
N VAL A 183 15.86 -5.87 11.64
CA VAL A 183 16.85 -6.94 11.86
C VAL A 183 16.19 -8.30 11.70
N LEU A 184 15.05 -8.52 12.35
CA LEU A 184 14.28 -9.76 12.24
C LEU A 184 13.76 -9.97 10.82
N LEU A 185 13.26 -8.91 10.17
CA LEU A 185 12.80 -8.97 8.78
C LEU A 185 13.94 -9.36 7.83
N ARG A 186 15.16 -8.82 8.03
CA ARG A 186 16.34 -9.21 7.25
C ARG A 186 16.81 -10.62 7.56
N LYS A 187 16.66 -11.09 8.80
CA LYS A 187 17.07 -12.44 9.22
C LYS A 187 16.15 -13.53 8.67
N TYR A 188 14.84 -13.29 8.70
CA TYR A 188 13.84 -14.30 8.38
C TYR A 188 13.20 -14.15 7.00
N SER A 189 13.32 -13.00 6.32
CA SER A 189 12.83 -12.91 4.95
C SER A 189 13.79 -13.59 3.98
N LYS A 190 13.21 -14.27 2.97
CA LYS A 190 13.96 -14.80 1.82
C LYS A 190 14.70 -13.71 1.03
N MET A 191 14.28 -12.45 1.20
CA MET A 191 14.86 -11.29 0.53
C MET A 191 16.10 -10.75 1.25
N GLY A 192 16.32 -11.13 2.51
CA GLY A 192 17.53 -10.84 3.27
C GLY A 192 17.94 -9.37 3.20
N LYS A 193 19.07 -9.11 2.54
CA LYS A 193 19.65 -7.76 2.36
C LYS A 193 18.75 -6.80 1.57
N LEU A 194 17.87 -7.30 0.70
CA LEU A 194 16.95 -6.47 -0.10
C LEU A 194 15.75 -5.97 0.70
N SER A 195 15.53 -6.43 1.94
CA SER A 195 14.34 -6.08 2.72
C SER A 195 14.10 -4.58 2.82
N LEU A 196 15.15 -3.79 3.12
CA LEU A 196 15.02 -2.33 3.24
C LEU A 196 14.74 -1.67 1.88
N ALA A 197 15.39 -2.14 0.81
CA ALA A 197 15.16 -1.65 -0.54
C ALA A 197 13.73 -1.94 -1.00
N LEU A 198 13.22 -3.14 -0.70
CA LEU A 198 11.84 -3.53 -0.97
C LEU A 198 10.84 -2.72 -0.14
N SER A 199 11.11 -2.49 1.15
CA SER A 199 10.26 -1.62 1.97
C SER A 199 10.17 -0.22 1.38
N ASN A 200 11.30 0.38 1.00
CA ASN A 200 11.32 1.71 0.36
C ASN A 200 10.58 1.68 -0.99
N ALA A 201 10.86 0.70 -1.84
CA ALA A 201 10.19 0.54 -3.12
C ALA A 201 8.67 0.37 -2.97
N PHE A 202 8.23 -0.39 -1.96
CA PHE A 202 6.82 -0.53 -1.62
C PHE A 202 6.21 0.79 -1.14
N LEU A 203 6.89 1.56 -0.28
CA LEU A 203 6.41 2.89 0.13
C LEU A 203 6.31 3.84 -1.07
N ARG A 204 7.27 3.80 -2.00
CA ARG A 204 7.23 4.58 -3.24
C ARG A 204 6.11 4.14 -4.18
N LEU A 205 5.85 2.83 -4.30
CA LEU A 205 4.71 2.36 -5.06
C LEU A 205 3.39 2.84 -4.43
N TRP A 206 3.23 2.64 -3.12
CA TRP A 206 1.98 2.91 -2.43
C TRP A 206 1.68 4.41 -2.29
N PHE A 207 2.73 5.20 -2.00
CA PHE A 207 2.60 6.63 -1.81
C PHE A 207 2.91 7.41 -3.10
N ALA A 208 3.97 7.13 -3.82
CA ALA A 208 4.29 7.91 -5.01
C ALA A 208 3.60 7.42 -6.30
N GLU A 209 2.93 6.25 -6.29
CA GLU A 209 2.50 5.55 -7.51
C GLU A 209 3.68 5.29 -8.46
N ASP A 210 4.87 5.15 -7.90
CA ASP A 210 6.12 4.93 -8.63
C ASP A 210 6.51 3.46 -8.55
N SER A 211 6.19 2.69 -9.59
CA SER A 211 6.50 1.25 -9.68
C SER A 211 7.96 0.98 -10.06
N LYS A 212 8.69 1.96 -10.60
CA LYS A 212 10.06 1.74 -11.11
C LYS A 212 11.03 1.15 -10.07
N PRO A 213 11.05 1.58 -8.80
CA PRO A 213 11.95 1.03 -7.80
C PRO A 213 11.67 -0.44 -7.50
N ILE A 214 10.39 -0.84 -7.43
CA ILE A 214 10.03 -2.23 -7.14
C ILE A 214 10.31 -3.11 -8.35
N GLU A 215 9.99 -2.65 -9.56
CA GLU A 215 10.30 -3.35 -10.80
C GLU A 215 11.80 -3.61 -10.95
N LYS A 216 12.64 -2.60 -10.70
CA LYS A 216 14.11 -2.77 -10.77
C LYS A 216 14.62 -3.85 -9.81
N ILE A 217 14.04 -3.94 -8.61
CA ILE A 217 14.41 -4.98 -7.65
C ILE A 217 13.93 -6.35 -8.14
N LEU A 218 12.66 -6.45 -8.58
CA LEU A 218 12.09 -7.69 -9.09
C LEU A 218 12.84 -8.21 -10.31
N GLU A 219 13.22 -7.32 -11.24
CA GLU A 219 14.07 -7.66 -12.39
C GLU A 219 15.42 -8.23 -11.94
N SER A 220 16.07 -7.61 -10.96
CA SER A 220 17.40 -8.05 -10.48
C SER A 220 17.42 -9.42 -9.79
N ILE A 221 16.26 -9.90 -9.34
CA ILE A 221 16.12 -11.22 -8.69
C ILE A 221 15.31 -12.21 -9.54
N SER A 222 14.89 -11.80 -10.74
CA SER A 222 14.15 -12.64 -11.67
C SER A 222 15.07 -13.61 -12.39
N ASN A 223 14.49 -14.72 -12.87
CA ASN A 223 15.17 -15.68 -13.73
C ASN A 223 14.42 -15.76 -15.05
N ASP A 224 15.14 -16.10 -16.12
CA ASP A 224 14.51 -16.40 -17.40
C ASP A 224 13.65 -17.66 -17.28
N ASP A 225 12.40 -17.55 -17.72
CA ASP A 225 11.44 -18.66 -17.75
C ASP A 225 10.51 -18.52 -18.96
N ASN A 226 9.96 -19.66 -19.39
CA ASN A 226 8.98 -19.73 -20.46
C ASN A 226 7.57 -19.51 -19.92
N VAL A 227 6.87 -18.60 -20.58
CA VAL A 227 5.45 -18.32 -20.38
C VAL A 227 4.68 -18.70 -21.64
N TRP A 228 3.40 -19.07 -21.49
CA TRP A 228 2.58 -19.47 -22.61
C TRP A 228 1.20 -18.82 -22.56
N VAL A 229 0.64 -18.62 -23.76
CA VAL A 229 -0.76 -18.24 -23.97
C VAL A 229 -1.35 -19.24 -24.96
N LYS A 230 -2.46 -19.88 -24.58
CA LYS A 230 -3.23 -20.79 -25.45
C LYS A 230 -4.53 -20.11 -25.82
N LEU A 231 -4.90 -20.18 -27.10
CA LEU A 231 -6.14 -19.61 -27.61
C LEU A 231 -7.05 -20.70 -28.16
N PHE A 232 -8.32 -20.61 -27.81
CA PHE A 232 -9.41 -21.33 -28.48
C PHE A 232 -10.24 -20.28 -29.22
N ILE A 233 -10.24 -20.37 -30.55
CA ILE A 233 -10.92 -19.41 -31.42
C ILE A 233 -12.19 -20.07 -31.93
N VAL A 234 -13.33 -19.46 -31.63
CA VAL A 234 -14.64 -19.93 -32.07
C VAL A 234 -14.98 -19.24 -33.39
N HIS A 235 -15.21 -20.04 -34.43
CA HIS A 235 -15.66 -19.58 -35.74
C HIS A 235 -17.14 -19.89 -35.93
N ASP A 236 -17.83 -19.12 -36.76
CA ASP A 236 -19.11 -19.54 -37.32
C ASP A 236 -18.93 -20.41 -38.57
N ASP A 237 -20.04 -20.88 -39.13
CA ASP A 237 -20.09 -21.72 -40.34
C ASP A 237 -19.48 -21.03 -41.57
N TYR A 238 -19.31 -19.70 -41.55
CA TYR A 238 -18.70 -18.91 -42.62
C TYR A 238 -17.21 -18.61 -42.36
N GLY A 239 -16.61 -19.21 -41.33
CA GLY A 239 -15.21 -19.01 -40.97
C GLY A 239 -14.91 -17.67 -40.29
N LYS A 240 -15.93 -16.92 -39.87
CA LYS A 240 -15.75 -15.65 -39.15
C LYS A 240 -15.58 -15.90 -37.66
N VAL A 241 -14.58 -15.27 -37.06
CA VAL A 241 -14.34 -15.35 -35.62
C VAL A 241 -15.51 -14.72 -34.83
N ARG A 242 -16.11 -15.51 -33.94
CA ARG A 242 -17.23 -15.12 -33.06
C ARG A 242 -16.84 -14.99 -31.60
N GLY A 243 -15.72 -15.56 -31.18
CA GLY A 243 -15.24 -15.43 -29.80
C GLY A 243 -13.85 -16.04 -29.62
N VAL A 244 -13.18 -15.62 -28.55
CA VAL A 244 -11.87 -16.17 -28.16
C VAL A 244 -11.88 -16.51 -26.68
N ILE A 245 -11.42 -17.72 -26.35
CA ILE A 245 -11.05 -18.12 -24.99
C ILE A 245 -9.54 -18.19 -24.91
N ALA A 246 -8.93 -17.38 -24.06
CA ALA A 246 -7.50 -17.37 -23.83
C ALA A 246 -7.18 -17.97 -22.46
N LEU A 247 -6.16 -18.82 -22.41
CA LEU A 247 -5.55 -19.32 -21.18
C LEU A 247 -4.12 -18.78 -21.11
N THR A 248 -3.69 -18.30 -19.94
CA THR A 248 -2.32 -17.80 -19.74
C THR A 248 -1.65 -18.46 -18.53
N SER A 249 -0.34 -18.69 -18.64
CA SER A 249 0.50 -19.07 -17.49
C SER A 249 0.93 -17.88 -16.64
N ILE A 250 0.65 -16.65 -17.09
CA ILE A 250 1.07 -15.41 -16.42
C ILE A 250 -0.03 -14.98 -15.46
N HIS A 251 0.32 -14.78 -14.20
CA HIS A 251 -0.59 -14.27 -13.19
C HIS A 251 -0.67 -12.74 -13.21
N ALA A 252 -1.82 -12.20 -12.80
CA ALA A 252 -1.91 -10.79 -12.47
C ALA A 252 -1.19 -10.56 -11.14
N GLY A 253 -0.04 -9.88 -11.20
CA GLY A 253 0.78 -9.63 -10.03
C GLY A 253 0.05 -8.84 -8.93
N PRO A 254 0.45 -9.01 -7.65
CA PRO A 254 -0.25 -8.42 -6.50
C PRO A 254 -0.04 -6.91 -6.36
N PHE A 255 0.96 -6.35 -7.05
CA PHE A 255 1.32 -4.94 -7.00
C PHE A 255 0.63 -4.17 -8.13
N ARG A 256 -0.06 -3.08 -7.78
CA ARG A 256 -0.72 -2.21 -8.77
C ARG A 256 0.30 -1.65 -9.75
N ASP A 257 -0.05 -1.58 -11.02
CA ASP A 257 0.76 -0.92 -12.07
C ASP A 257 2.22 -1.40 -12.13
N THR A 258 2.46 -2.65 -11.73
CA THR A 258 3.80 -3.25 -11.62
C THR A 258 3.78 -4.58 -12.35
N GLY A 259 4.76 -4.82 -13.23
CA GLY A 259 4.93 -6.15 -13.80
C GLY A 259 3.71 -6.65 -14.58
N SER A 260 3.32 -7.90 -14.32
CA SER A 260 2.18 -8.56 -14.94
C SER A 260 0.80 -8.13 -14.39
N SER A 261 0.70 -7.12 -13.52
CA SER A 261 -0.59 -6.74 -12.89
C SER A 261 -1.71 -6.42 -13.89
N LYS A 262 -1.38 -6.05 -15.13
CA LYS A 262 -2.30 -5.71 -16.22
C LYS A 262 -2.37 -6.76 -17.34
N VAL A 263 -1.83 -7.97 -17.12
CA VAL A 263 -1.72 -8.98 -18.18
C VAL A 263 -3.07 -9.31 -18.83
N ILE A 264 -4.13 -9.44 -18.02
CA ILE A 264 -5.47 -9.77 -18.52
C ILE A 264 -6.04 -8.64 -19.39
N SER A 265 -5.91 -7.39 -18.95
CA SER A 265 -6.42 -6.24 -19.72
C SER A 265 -5.63 -6.02 -21.01
N GLU A 266 -4.30 -6.17 -20.99
CA GLU A 266 -3.47 -6.02 -22.19
C GLU A 266 -3.70 -7.15 -23.19
N LEU A 267 -3.82 -8.40 -22.72
CA LEU A 267 -4.14 -9.54 -23.58
C LEU A 267 -5.52 -9.38 -24.22
N ARG A 268 -6.53 -8.96 -23.46
CA ARG A 268 -7.88 -8.67 -24.00
C ARG A 268 -7.83 -7.61 -25.09
N LYS A 269 -7.07 -6.53 -24.85
CA LYS A 269 -6.89 -5.43 -25.82
C LYS A 269 -6.25 -5.92 -27.11
N VAL A 270 -5.22 -6.76 -27.03
CA VAL A 270 -4.57 -7.33 -28.21
C VAL A 270 -5.52 -8.24 -28.98
N LEU A 271 -6.22 -9.15 -28.31
CA LEU A 271 -7.15 -10.08 -28.98
C LEU A 271 -8.31 -9.35 -29.67
N LYS A 272 -8.89 -8.34 -29.02
CA LYS A 272 -9.94 -7.51 -29.63
C LYS A 272 -9.45 -6.66 -30.81
N ASN A 273 -8.19 -6.25 -30.79
CA ASN A 273 -7.60 -5.51 -31.91
C ASN A 273 -7.43 -6.45 -33.13
N ILE A 274 -6.97 -7.67 -32.90
CA ILE A 274 -6.71 -8.65 -33.97
C ILE A 274 -8.02 -9.21 -34.55
N TYR A 275 -8.94 -9.67 -33.71
CA TYR A 275 -10.14 -10.41 -34.15
C TYR A 275 -11.40 -9.53 -34.27
N GLY A 276 -11.26 -8.21 -34.11
CA GLY A 276 -12.39 -7.29 -33.96
C GLY A 276 -12.98 -7.33 -32.55
N ASN A 277 -13.90 -6.41 -32.23
CA ASN A 277 -14.48 -6.25 -30.90
C ASN A 277 -15.47 -7.38 -30.52
N ILE A 278 -15.01 -8.62 -30.58
CA ILE A 278 -15.70 -9.85 -30.23
C ILE A 278 -15.62 -10.13 -28.72
N PRO A 279 -16.48 -11.03 -28.19
CA PRO A 279 -16.34 -11.57 -26.85
C PRO A 279 -14.98 -12.26 -26.63
N VAL A 280 -14.29 -11.90 -25.54
CA VAL A 280 -13.01 -12.47 -25.15
C VAL A 280 -13.07 -12.88 -23.68
N LEU A 281 -12.92 -14.18 -23.43
CA LEU A 281 -12.78 -14.75 -22.09
C LEU A 281 -11.30 -15.07 -21.84
N ILE A 282 -10.79 -14.71 -20.68
CA ILE A 282 -9.38 -14.96 -20.32
C ILE A 282 -9.35 -15.60 -18.95
N PHE A 283 -8.73 -16.78 -18.87
CA PHE A 283 -8.48 -17.47 -17.62
C PHE A 283 -6.99 -17.50 -17.34
N HIS A 284 -6.64 -17.22 -16.08
CA HIS A 284 -5.34 -17.62 -15.56
C HIS A 284 -5.41 -19.11 -15.19
N THR A 285 -4.26 -19.78 -15.22
CA THR A 285 -4.16 -21.17 -14.76
C THR A 285 -4.02 -21.25 -13.23
N ALA A 286 -4.14 -22.46 -12.68
CA ALA A 286 -3.74 -22.74 -11.29
C ALA A 286 -2.21 -22.77 -11.17
N THR A 287 -1.58 -21.63 -11.37
CA THR A 287 -0.13 -21.42 -11.19
C THR A 287 0.11 -20.47 -10.01
N THR A 288 1.29 -20.53 -9.41
CA THR A 288 1.71 -19.58 -8.37
C THR A 288 2.25 -18.29 -9.00
N HIS A 289 2.59 -17.29 -8.18
CA HIS A 289 3.25 -16.05 -8.61
C HIS A 289 4.69 -16.24 -9.13
N GLU A 290 5.16 -17.48 -9.32
CA GLU A 290 6.48 -17.79 -9.85
C GLU A 290 6.69 -17.32 -11.29
N LYS A 291 5.59 -17.23 -12.06
CA LYS A 291 5.61 -16.79 -13.47
C LYS A 291 5.14 -15.34 -13.65
N ASP A 292 5.18 -14.54 -12.58
CA ASP A 292 4.87 -13.11 -12.66
C ASP A 292 5.96 -12.39 -13.44
N VAL A 293 5.53 -11.53 -14.36
CA VAL A 293 6.48 -10.72 -15.13
C VAL A 293 6.96 -9.57 -14.23
N PRO A 294 8.28 -9.34 -14.10
CA PRO A 294 8.81 -8.45 -13.06
C PRO A 294 8.57 -6.96 -13.34
N SER A 295 8.37 -6.56 -14.60
CA SER A 295 8.12 -5.17 -14.96
C SER A 295 7.18 -5.00 -16.16
N VAL A 296 6.58 -3.81 -16.25
CA VAL A 296 5.73 -3.42 -17.39
C VAL A 296 6.51 -3.47 -18.71
N LYS A 297 7.82 -3.22 -18.69
CA LYS A 297 8.69 -3.37 -19.88
C LYS A 297 8.63 -4.79 -20.42
N TYR A 298 8.83 -5.80 -19.57
CA TYR A 298 8.77 -7.20 -19.98
C TYR A 298 7.34 -7.63 -20.33
N LEU A 299 6.32 -7.10 -19.66
CA LEU A 299 4.93 -7.38 -20.04
C LEU A 299 4.66 -6.89 -21.47
N ASN A 300 5.07 -5.68 -21.79
CA ASN A 300 4.93 -5.12 -23.15
C ASN A 300 5.67 -5.96 -24.19
N TYR A 301 6.87 -6.46 -23.84
CA TYR A 301 7.61 -7.38 -24.69
C TYR A 301 6.82 -8.66 -24.96
N VAL A 302 6.33 -9.35 -23.91
CA VAL A 302 5.52 -10.58 -24.05
C VAL A 302 4.27 -10.32 -24.90
N ILE A 303 3.55 -9.23 -24.62
CA ILE A 303 2.34 -8.84 -25.37
C ILE A 303 2.67 -8.54 -26.84
N SER A 304 3.83 -7.97 -27.14
CA SER A 304 4.29 -7.76 -28.52
C SER A 304 4.59 -9.07 -29.25
N GLN A 305 5.22 -10.03 -28.57
CA GLN A 305 5.50 -11.35 -29.14
C GLN A 305 4.20 -12.11 -29.44
N ILE A 306 3.23 -12.08 -28.52
CA ILE A 306 1.89 -12.65 -28.74
C ILE A 306 1.23 -11.99 -29.96
N ARG A 307 1.27 -10.67 -30.05
CA ARG A 307 0.68 -9.94 -31.18
C ARG A 307 1.31 -10.36 -32.52
N ASN A 308 2.63 -10.47 -32.57
CA ASN A 308 3.35 -10.84 -33.80
C ASN A 308 3.04 -12.30 -34.19
N ALA A 309 3.11 -13.23 -33.23
CA ALA A 309 2.80 -14.65 -33.47
C ALA A 309 1.38 -14.88 -34.02
N LEU A 310 0.41 -14.07 -33.58
CA LEU A 310 -0.97 -14.12 -34.08
C LEU A 310 -1.15 -13.47 -35.45
N LYS A 311 -0.42 -12.39 -35.76
CA LYS A 311 -0.48 -11.73 -37.07
C LYS A 311 0.22 -12.53 -38.16
N GLU A 312 1.33 -13.16 -37.84
CA GLU A 312 2.20 -13.86 -38.79
C GLU A 312 1.83 -15.34 -38.95
N ASN A 313 0.72 -15.80 -38.33
CA ASN A 313 0.32 -17.20 -38.27
C ASN A 313 1.43 -18.17 -37.76
N GLN A 314 2.37 -17.66 -36.97
CA GLN A 314 3.45 -18.44 -36.35
C GLN A 314 2.97 -19.15 -35.08
N HIS A 315 1.87 -19.89 -35.19
CA HIS A 315 1.31 -20.66 -34.09
C HIS A 315 0.83 -22.02 -34.58
N ARG A 316 0.98 -23.03 -33.74
CA ARG A 316 0.52 -24.38 -34.05
C ARG A 316 -1.00 -24.40 -33.98
N ILE A 317 -1.65 -24.44 -35.14
CA ILE A 317 -3.10 -24.64 -35.25
C ILE A 317 -3.37 -26.13 -35.02
N LEU A 318 -4.21 -26.42 -34.02
CA LEU A 318 -4.81 -27.74 -33.86
C LEU A 318 -6.29 -27.58 -34.16
N ASN A 319 -6.74 -28.15 -35.28
CA ASN A 319 -8.17 -28.24 -35.57
C ASN A 319 -8.79 -29.25 -34.61
N ILE A 320 -9.66 -28.76 -33.74
CA ILE A 320 -10.42 -29.59 -32.80
C ILE A 320 -11.87 -29.53 -33.28
N ASP A 321 -12.29 -30.56 -34.00
CA ASP A 321 -13.67 -30.65 -34.51
C ASP A 321 -14.66 -31.09 -33.41
N THR A 322 -14.15 -31.49 -32.24
CA THR A 322 -14.96 -31.98 -31.12
C THR A 322 -14.35 -31.57 -29.78
N ILE A 323 -14.99 -30.63 -29.08
CA ILE A 323 -14.75 -30.41 -27.64
C ILE A 323 -15.71 -31.33 -26.89
N TYR A 324 -15.19 -32.45 -26.36
CA TYR A 324 -15.96 -33.35 -25.50
C TYR A 324 -16.52 -32.56 -24.30
N GLY A 325 -17.85 -32.53 -24.17
CA GLY A 325 -18.56 -31.84 -23.07
C GLY A 325 -19.42 -30.64 -23.47
N PHE A 326 -19.23 -30.08 -24.68
CA PHE A 326 -20.14 -29.08 -25.27
C PHE A 326 -21.03 -29.73 -26.35
N LYS A 327 -21.84 -30.71 -25.96
CA LYS A 327 -22.77 -31.37 -26.89
C LYS A 327 -23.99 -30.47 -27.10
N LYS A 328 -24.07 -29.84 -28.28
CA LYS A 328 -25.27 -29.19 -28.89
C LYS A 328 -26.19 -28.44 -27.92
N LEU A 329 -25.92 -27.15 -27.70
CA LEU A 329 -26.91 -26.21 -27.14
C LEU A 329 -27.29 -25.09 -28.13
N CYS A 330 -26.80 -25.13 -29.37
CA CYS A 330 -27.09 -24.12 -30.40
C CYS A 330 -27.90 -24.67 -31.58
N ASP A 331 -28.58 -25.81 -31.44
CA ASP A 331 -29.65 -26.18 -32.36
C ASP A 331 -30.96 -25.59 -31.82
N LYS A 332 -31.34 -24.43 -32.37
CA LYS A 332 -32.55 -23.60 -32.11
C LYS A 332 -32.41 -22.45 -31.11
N GLN A 333 -32.01 -21.29 -31.61
CA GLN A 333 -32.64 -20.02 -31.25
C GLN A 333 -32.98 -19.25 -32.52
#